data_AF-A0A918UMJ6-F1
#
_entry.id   AF-A0A918UMJ6-F1
#
_cell.length_a   1.000
_cell.length_b   1.000
_cell.length_c   1.000
_cell.angle_alpha   90.00
_cell.angle_beta   90.00
_cell.angle_gamma   90.00
#
_symmetry.space_group_name_H-M   'P 1'
#
loop_
_entity.id
_entity.type
_entity.pdbx_description
1 polymer ?
#
loop_
_entity_poly.entity_id
_entity_poly.type
_entity_poly.pdbx_seq_one_letter_code
_entity_poly.pdbx_strand_id
1 'polypeptide(L)' 'MIDSVYTGNAGNDAALERGWLLGHFKDASDPRHSEAVEIKWGVHPQGDERAQWVR' A
#
# COMPACT_ATOMS: atom_id res chain seq x y z
N MET A 1 12.60 23.97 -5.81
CA MET A 1 11.63 23.51 -6.83
C MET A 1 10.73 22.54 -6.11
N ILE A 2 9.41 22.76 -6.13
CA ILE A 2 8.49 21.80 -5.49
C ILE A 2 8.45 20.63 -6.47
N ASP A 3 9.20 19.57 -6.16
CA ASP A 3 9.10 18.30 -6.86
C ASP A 3 7.62 17.98 -7.00
N SER A 4 7.20 17.67 -8.23
CA SER A 4 5.80 17.41 -8.54
C SER A 4 5.28 16.34 -7.59
N VAL A 5 4.45 16.73 -6.63
CA VAL A 5 3.85 15.77 -5.69
C VAL A 5 2.93 14.89 -6.52
N TYR A 6 3.30 13.62 -6.66
CA TYR A 6 2.44 12.65 -7.30
C TYR A 6 1.22 12.38 -6.41
N THR A 7 0.03 12.62 -6.97
CA THR A 7 -1.25 12.28 -6.34
C THR A 7 -1.91 11.18 -7.16
N GLY A 8 -1.97 9.97 -6.59
CA GLY A 8 -2.56 8.78 -7.21
C GLY A 8 -3.86 8.34 -6.54
N ASN A 9 -4.36 7.17 -6.94
CA ASN A 9 -5.49 6.49 -6.32
C ASN A 9 -5.03 5.13 -5.81
N ALA A 10 -5.00 4.95 -4.49
CA ALA A 10 -4.54 3.72 -3.86
C ALA A 10 -5.25 2.46 -4.38
N GLY A 11 -6.54 2.53 -4.72
CA GLY A 11 -7.28 1.41 -5.31
C GLY A 11 -6.77 1.00 -6.69
N ASN A 12 -6.46 1.98 -7.54
CA ASN A 12 -5.92 1.75 -8.87
C ASN A 12 -4.43 1.36 -8.81
N ASP A 13 -3.64 2.08 -8.02
CA ASP A 13 -2.18 1.98 -8.02
C ASP A 13 -1.68 0.72 -7.29
N ALA A 14 -2.43 0.26 -6.30
CA ALA A 14 -2.06 -0.92 -5.53
C ALA A 14 -2.53 -2.23 -6.17
N ALA A 15 -3.44 -2.18 -7.15
CA ALA A 15 -4.03 -3.37 -7.77
C ALA A 15 -2.97 -4.28 -8.41
N LEU A 16 -1.95 -3.67 -9.02
CA LEU A 16 -0.83 -4.38 -9.67
C LEU A 16 -0.03 -5.22 -8.68
N GLU A 17 -0.03 -4.84 -7.40
CA GLU A 17 0.83 -5.39 -6.35
C GLU A 17 0.01 -5.96 -5.19
N ARG A 18 -1.17 -6.52 -5.50
CA ARG A 18 -2.08 -7.15 -4.51
C ARG A 18 -2.41 -6.25 -3.31
N GLY A 19 -2.51 -4.95 -3.56
CA GLY A 19 -2.82 -3.94 -2.56
C GLY A 19 -1.60 -3.27 -1.95
N TRP A 20 -0.36 -3.62 -2.29
CA TRP A 20 0.81 -3.00 -1.65
C TRP A 20 1.33 -1.76 -2.38
N LEU A 21 1.42 -0.65 -1.64
CA LEU A 21 1.86 0.66 -2.15
C LEU A 21 3.34 0.92 -1.89
N LEU A 22 3.85 0.52 -0.72
CA LEU A 22 5.21 0.78 -0.25
C LEU A 22 5.67 -0.38 0.63
N GLY A 23 6.94 -0.75 0.54
CA GLY A 23 7.56 -1.78 1.38
C GLY A 23 8.73 -2.50 0.72
N HIS A 24 9.27 -3.52 1.39
CA HIS A 24 10.52 -4.19 1.00
C HIS A 24 10.42 -4.96 -0.32
N PHE A 25 9.19 -5.32 -0.71
CA PHE A 25 8.88 -6.09 -1.91
C PHE A 25 9.03 -5.28 -3.21
N LYS A 26 9.16 -3.95 -3.14
CA LYS A 26 9.45 -3.12 -4.32
C LYS A 26 10.90 -3.30 -4.75
N ASP A 27 11.18 -3.04 -6.02
CA ASP A 27 12.56 -2.97 -6.51
C ASP A 27 13.34 -1.89 -5.76
N ALA A 28 14.62 -2.14 -5.46
CA ALA A 28 15.45 -1.21 -4.68
C ALA A 28 15.66 0.17 -5.34
N SER A 29 15.45 0.28 -6.65
CA SER A 29 15.48 1.56 -7.39
C SER A 29 14.15 2.31 -7.34
N ASP A 30 13.06 1.68 -6.89
CA ASP A 30 11.76 2.34 -6.73
C ASP A 30 11.77 3.18 -5.45
N PRO A 31 11.40 4.48 -5.50
CA PRO A 31 11.30 5.33 -4.31
C PRO A 31 10.36 4.81 -3.21
N ARG A 32 9.50 3.83 -3.53
CA ARG A 32 8.57 3.16 -2.61
C ARG A 32 9.17 1.89 -1.98
N HIS A 33 10.43 1.55 -2.26
CA HIS A 33 11.15 0.53 -1.51
C HIS A 33 11.43 1.01 -0.10
N SER A 34 11.07 0.20 0.90
CA SER A 34 11.33 0.52 2.29
C SER A 34 11.49 -0.74 3.13
N GLU A 35 12.58 -0.83 3.88
CA GLU A 35 12.78 -1.88 4.90
C GLU A 35 12.14 -1.50 6.25
N ALA A 36 11.79 -0.22 6.43
CA ALA A 36 11.34 0.31 7.72
C ALA A 36 9.82 0.25 7.90
N VAL A 37 9.06 0.39 6.81
CA VAL A 37 7.59 0.46 6.87
C VAL A 37 6.98 -0.12 5.61
N GLU A 38 5.77 -0.65 5.75
CA GLU A 38 4.98 -1.13 4.62
C GLU A 38 3.57 -0.55 4.67
N ILE A 39 3.02 -0.25 3.49
CA ILE A 39 1.66 0.28 3.35
C ILE A 39 0.88 -0.59 2.40
N LYS A 40 -0.22 -1.16 2.89
CA LYS A 40 -1.19 -1.93 2.11
C LYS A 40 -2.53 -1.22 2.06
N TRP A 41 -3.06 -1.10 0.86
CA TRP A 41 -4.45 -0.75 0.59
C TRP A 41 -5.31 -2.02 0.48
N GLY A 42 -6.42 -2.03 1.21
CA GLY A 42 -7.44 -3.07 1.13
C GLY A 42 -8.82 -2.45 1.07
N VAL A 43 -9.69 -2.99 0.22
CA VAL A 43 -11.12 -2.63 0.21
C VAL A 43 -11.84 -3.65 1.09
N HIS A 44 -12.48 -3.17 2.15
CA HIS A 44 -13.26 -3.99 3.07
C HIS A 44 -14.75 -3.75 2.82
N PRO A 45 -15.54 -4.81 2.56
CA PRO A 45 -16.99 -4.70 2.50
C PRO A 45 -17.55 -4.12 3.80
N GLN A 46 -18.69 -3.45 3.69
CA GLN A 46 -19.43 -3.03 4.88
C GLN A 46 -19.79 -4.27 5.72
N GLY A 47 -19.45 -4.23 7.01
CA GLY A 47 -19.68 -5.35 7.93
C GLY A 47 -18.60 -6.44 7.90
N ASP A 48 -17.46 -6.24 7.20
CA ASP A 48 -16.32 -7.16 7.30
C ASP A 48 -15.76 -7.15 8.74
N GLU A 49 -15.87 -8.28 9.43
CA GLU A 49 -15.36 -8.49 10.79
C GLU A 49 -14.35 -9.65 10.80
N ARG A 50 -13.23 -9.47 11.50
CA ARG A 50 -12.17 -10.49 11.61
C ARG A 50 -11.90 -10.82 13.08
N ALA A 51 -12.87 -11.48 13.71
CA ALA A 51 -12.78 -11.89 15.13
C ALA A 51 -11.53 -12.70 15.47
N GLN A 52 -10.96 -13.42 14.50
CA GLN A 52 -9.73 -14.19 14.65
C GLN A 52 -8.43 -13.35 14.78
N TRP A 53 -8.47 -12.03 14.56
CA TRP A 53 -7.28 -11.16 14.57
C TRP A 53 -7.01 -10.47 15.90
N VAL A 54 -8.03 -10.35 16.75
CA VAL A 54 -7.90 -9.87 18.13
C VAL A 54 -7.80 -11.10 19.02
N ARG A 55 -6.57 -11.49 19.33
CA ARG A 55 -6.26 -12.55 20.29
C ARG A 55 -5.42 -12.00 21.43
#